data_AF-A0A6V8KXP2-F1
#
_entry.id   AF-A0A6V8KXP2-F1
#
_cell.length_a   1.000
_cell.length_b   1.000
_cell.length_c   1.000
_cell.angle_alpha   90.00
_cell.angle_beta   90.00
_cell.angle_gamma   90.00
#
_symmetry.space_group_name_H-M   'P 1'
#
loop_
_entity.id
_entity.type
_entity.pdbx_description
1 polymer ?
#
loop_
_entity_poly.entity_id
_entity_poly.type
_entity_poly.pdbx_seq_one_letter_code
_entity_poly.pdbx_strand_id
1 'polypeptide(L)'
;MGLGTWSLTRDLTDGAAWAGVAGLFCGFAQAALSAASYLRRSEASWRDAEGLADNLAQIVQAEWLGEVAARHLRDPKVLPLSWTSTRGDLDERPHRVVRDRLAGRMDGRFDDVVVQLADGYRRIPSGRLVIVGEPGAGKTVLAMLLTLGLLKARASGAPVPVLLAASSWDPVREGLDDWVVRTLADSYYAGRSVGDPTPVA
;
A
#
# COMPACT_ATOMS: atom_id res chain seq x y z
N MET A 1 61.35 44.16 44.61
CA MET A 1 60.27 44.42 45.58
C MET A 1 59.32 45.41 44.91
N GLY A 2 58.26 45.08 44.19
CA GLY A 2 57.36 43.93 44.23
C GLY A 2 55.95 44.47 44.47
N LEU A 3 55.02 44.17 43.55
CA LEU A 3 53.54 44.20 43.65
C LEU A 3 52.81 45.47 43.16
N GLY A 4 51.86 45.24 42.24
CA GLY A 4 50.85 46.24 41.89
C GLY A 4 49.96 46.01 40.66
N THR A 5 50.15 44.97 39.85
CA THR A 5 49.29 44.67 38.68
C THR A 5 48.39 43.46 38.96
N TRP A 6 47.27 43.69 39.65
CA TRP A 6 46.27 42.66 39.91
C TRP A 6 44.86 43.27 40.07
N SER A 7 44.26 43.78 38.99
CA SER A 7 42.82 44.10 39.02
C SER A 7 42.05 43.98 37.70
N LEU A 8 42.65 43.50 36.60
CA LEU A 8 41.96 43.45 35.29
C LEU A 8 41.40 42.08 34.89
N THR A 9 41.54 41.04 35.72
CA THR A 9 41.11 39.68 35.36
C THR A 9 39.77 39.24 35.93
N ARG A 10 39.09 40.05 36.75
CA ARG A 10 37.82 39.65 37.40
C ARG A 10 36.55 39.92 36.59
N ASP A 11 36.56 40.78 35.57
CA ASP A 11 35.36 41.10 34.79
C ASP A 11 35.00 40.08 33.70
N LEU A 12 35.91 39.16 33.35
CA LEU A 12 35.68 38.20 32.27
C LEU A 12 34.94 36.92 32.71
N THR A 13 34.84 36.66 34.01
CA THR A 13 34.22 35.44 34.54
C THR A 13 32.71 35.54 34.68
N ASP A 14 32.15 36.74 34.86
CA ASP A 14 30.70 36.92 35.03
C ASP A 14 29.94 36.86 33.69
N GLY A 15 30.57 37.29 32.59
CA GLY A 15 29.99 37.16 31.24
C GLY A 15 29.99 35.72 30.70
N ALA A 16 30.93 34.89 31.16
CA ALA A 16 31.09 33.52 30.67
C ALA A 16 30.04 32.54 31.23
N ALA A 17 29.54 32.78 32.45
CA ALA A 17 28.54 31.92 33.08
C ALA A 17 27.16 32.00 32.40
N TRP A 18 26.74 33.19 31.96
CA TRP A 18 25.47 33.40 31.25
C TRP A 18 25.50 32.89 29.80
N ALA A 19 26.67 32.96 29.14
CA ALA A 19 26.87 32.49 27.78
C ALA A 19 26.67 30.96 27.66
N GLY A 20 27.12 30.18 28.65
CA GLY A 20 26.96 28.72 28.65
C GLY A 20 25.51 28.26 28.84
N VAL A 21 24.75 28.94 29.71
CA VAL A 21 23.35 28.62 29.98
C VAL A 21 22.48 28.96 28.76
N ALA A 22 22.68 30.13 28.15
CA ALA A 22 21.95 30.54 26.95
C ALA A 22 22.21 29.59 25.75
N GLY A 23 23.44 29.11 25.60
CA GLY A 23 23.78 28.12 24.57
C GLY A 23 23.05 26.78 24.72
N LEU A 24 22.86 26.32 25.97
CA LEU A 24 22.12 25.09 26.27
C LEU A 24 20.64 25.21 25.92
N PHE A 25 20.02 26.35 26.22
CA PHE A 25 18.62 26.62 25.87
C PHE A 25 18.39 26.72 24.36
N CYS A 26 19.31 27.37 23.62
CA CYS A 26 19.27 27.38 22.16
C CYS A 26 19.42 25.97 21.57
N GLY A 27 20.33 25.15 22.12
CA GLY A 27 20.51 23.77 21.69
C GLY A 27 19.25 22.91 21.92
N PHE A 28 18.62 23.04 23.09
CA PHE A 28 17.35 22.35 23.38
C PHE A 28 16.20 22.84 22.51
N ALA A 29 16.10 24.15 22.26
CA ALA A 29 15.08 24.70 21.37
C ALA A 29 15.27 24.20 19.93
N GLN A 30 16.51 24.16 19.42
CA GLN A 30 16.84 23.64 18.10
C GLN A 30 16.57 22.13 18.00
N ALA A 31 16.94 21.36 19.04
CA ALA A 31 16.66 19.93 19.11
C ALA A 31 15.17 19.64 19.21
N ALA A 32 14.42 20.44 19.98
CA ALA A 32 12.97 20.32 20.09
C ALA A 32 12.25 20.70 18.79
N LEU A 33 12.69 21.75 18.09
CA LEU A 33 12.18 22.11 16.77
C LEU A 33 12.52 21.04 15.73
N SER A 34 13.72 20.48 15.77
CA SER A 34 14.14 19.37 14.90
C SER A 34 13.30 18.11 15.16
N ALA A 35 13.14 17.70 16.42
CA ALA A 35 12.30 16.57 16.79
C ALA A 35 10.81 16.82 16.44
N ALA A 36 10.29 18.01 16.72
CA ALA A 36 8.90 18.38 16.40
C ALA A 36 8.66 18.51 14.89
N SER A 37 9.68 18.85 14.10
CA SER A 37 9.58 18.86 12.63
C SER A 37 9.74 17.46 12.05
N TYR A 38 10.54 16.58 12.66
CA TYR A 38 10.67 15.17 12.28
C TYR A 38 9.38 14.40 12.55
N LEU A 39 8.77 14.59 13.72
CA LEU A 39 7.48 14.00 14.08
C LEU A 39 6.32 14.56 13.23
N ARG A 40 6.32 15.87 12.92
CA ARG A 40 5.32 16.44 12.00
C ARG A 40 5.50 15.98 10.56
N ARG A 41 6.74 15.82 10.08
CA ARG A 41 7.03 15.40 8.71
C ARG A 41 6.63 13.95 8.46
N SER A 42 6.83 13.06 9.44
CA SER A 42 6.38 11.67 9.31
C SER A 42 4.86 11.58 9.23
N GLU A 43 4.13 12.26 10.12
CA GLU A 43 2.66 12.30 10.06
C GLU A 43 2.14 12.88 8.74
N ALA A 44 2.78 13.94 8.22
CA ALA A 44 2.40 14.54 6.95
C ALA A 44 2.63 13.58 5.77
N SER A 45 3.78 12.88 5.73
CA SER A 45 4.06 11.91 4.66
C SER A 45 3.14 10.69 4.67
N TRP A 46 2.73 10.22 5.86
CA TRP A 46 1.78 9.10 5.95
C TRP A 46 0.38 9.51 5.50
N ARG A 47 -0.09 10.70 5.90
CA ARG A 47 -1.38 11.23 5.43
C ARG A 47 -1.41 11.45 3.92
N ASP A 48 -0.28 11.89 3.35
CA ASP A 48 -0.12 12.01 1.89
C ASP A 48 -0.16 10.62 1.23
N ALA A 49 0.56 9.62 1.78
CA ALA A 49 0.52 8.26 1.28
C ALA A 49 -0.88 7.61 1.38
N GLU A 50 -1.63 7.86 2.44
CA GLU A 50 -3.02 7.41 2.60
C GLU A 50 -3.93 8.02 1.53
N GLY A 51 -3.78 9.32 1.26
CA GLY A 51 -4.50 10.03 0.19
C GLY A 51 -4.15 9.50 -1.20
N LEU A 52 -2.86 9.27 -1.47
CA LEU A 52 -2.39 8.65 -2.72
C LEU A 52 -2.90 7.21 -2.87
N ALA A 53 -2.95 6.44 -1.78
CA ALA A 53 -3.52 5.10 -1.78
C ALA A 53 -5.03 5.13 -2.08
N ASP A 54 -5.76 6.09 -1.53
CA ASP A 54 -7.18 6.25 -1.81
C ASP A 54 -7.44 6.67 -3.27
N ASN A 55 -6.63 7.58 -3.81
CA ASN A 55 -6.69 7.94 -5.22
C ASN A 55 -6.36 6.75 -6.13
N LEU A 56 -5.31 6.00 -5.83
CA LEU A 56 -4.95 4.79 -6.57
C LEU A 56 -6.09 3.76 -6.52
N ALA A 57 -6.72 3.56 -5.37
CA ALA A 57 -7.83 2.64 -5.22
C ALA A 57 -9.01 3.01 -6.13
N GLN A 58 -9.33 4.30 -6.25
CA GLN A 58 -10.37 4.78 -7.16
C GLN A 58 -10.01 4.55 -8.63
N ILE A 59 -8.77 4.85 -9.01
CA ILE A 59 -8.25 4.63 -10.37
C ILE A 59 -8.35 3.15 -10.76
N VAL A 60 -7.82 2.27 -9.91
CA VAL A 60 -7.79 0.82 -10.15
C VAL A 60 -9.22 0.28 -10.21
N GLN A 61 -10.10 0.73 -9.31
CA GLN A 61 -11.51 0.32 -9.32
C GLN A 61 -12.21 0.72 -10.62
N ALA A 62 -12.04 1.96 -11.07
CA ALA A 62 -12.67 2.45 -12.31
C ALA A 62 -12.22 1.64 -13.54
N GLU A 63 -10.91 1.36 -13.65
CA GLU A 63 -10.35 0.61 -14.76
C GLU A 63 -10.91 -0.82 -14.83
N TRP A 64 -10.86 -1.56 -13.73
CA TRP A 64 -11.34 -2.95 -13.73
C TRP A 64 -12.86 -3.06 -13.83
N LEU A 65 -13.62 -2.08 -13.32
CA LEU A 65 -15.06 -2.02 -13.57
C LEU A 65 -15.38 -1.77 -15.04
N GLY A 66 -14.63 -0.88 -15.71
CA GLY A 66 -14.75 -0.65 -17.14
C GLY A 66 -14.46 -1.91 -17.96
N GLU A 67 -13.38 -2.61 -17.62
CA GLU A 67 -13.00 -3.85 -18.30
C GLU A 67 -14.01 -4.99 -18.07
N VAL A 68 -14.52 -5.13 -16.84
CA VAL A 68 -15.60 -6.09 -16.52
C VAL A 68 -16.85 -5.80 -17.33
N ALA A 69 -17.21 -4.52 -17.48
CA ALA A 69 -18.35 -4.11 -18.28
C ALA A 69 -18.15 -4.39 -19.78
N ALA A 70 -16.96 -4.09 -20.32
CA ALA A 70 -16.60 -4.38 -21.71
C ALA A 70 -16.66 -5.88 -22.03
N ARG A 71 -16.39 -6.74 -21.04
CA ARG A 71 -16.45 -8.20 -21.16
C ARG A 71 -17.83 -8.80 -20.87
N HIS A 72 -18.87 -7.99 -20.68
CA HIS A 72 -20.23 -8.42 -20.33
C HIS A 72 -20.31 -9.34 -19.09
N LEU A 73 -19.33 -9.27 -18.18
CA LEU A 73 -19.23 -10.16 -17.03
C LEU A 73 -20.24 -9.83 -15.92
N ARG A 74 -20.93 -8.69 -16.03
CA ARG A 74 -22.05 -8.30 -15.17
C ARG A 74 -23.37 -8.96 -15.54
N ASP A 75 -23.46 -9.60 -16.71
CA ASP A 75 -24.69 -10.27 -17.10
C ASP A 75 -24.92 -11.52 -16.23
N PRO A 76 -26.12 -11.67 -15.62
CA PRO A 76 -26.41 -12.71 -14.61
C PRO A 76 -26.29 -14.16 -15.10
N LYS A 77 -25.98 -14.40 -16.38
CA LYS A 77 -25.82 -15.73 -16.97
C LYS A 77 -24.36 -16.16 -17.18
N VAL A 78 -23.36 -15.31 -16.89
CA VAL A 78 -22.02 -15.46 -17.52
C VAL A 78 -20.96 -16.14 -16.65
N LEU A 79 -21.13 -16.34 -15.34
CA LEU A 79 -20.01 -16.86 -14.53
C LEU A 79 -20.36 -18.04 -13.61
N PRO A 80 -20.60 -19.24 -14.19
CA PRO A 80 -20.47 -20.48 -13.42
C PRO A 80 -18.97 -20.75 -13.17
N LEU A 81 -18.39 -20.07 -12.19
CA LEU A 81 -17.05 -20.38 -11.72
C LEU A 81 -17.13 -21.52 -10.71
N SER A 82 -16.52 -22.65 -11.05
CA SER A 82 -16.22 -23.73 -10.13
C SER A 82 -14.71 -23.76 -9.88
N TRP A 83 -14.30 -23.77 -8.62
CA TRP A 83 -12.91 -23.98 -8.26
C TRP A 83 -12.82 -25.00 -7.14
N THR A 84 -11.70 -25.73 -7.14
CA THR A 84 -11.42 -26.77 -6.17
C THR A 84 -10.10 -26.44 -5.51
N SER A 85 -10.04 -26.55 -4.18
CA SER A 85 -8.79 -26.36 -3.44
C SER A 85 -7.87 -27.56 -3.68
N THR A 86 -6.77 -27.37 -4.42
CA THR A 86 -5.76 -28.41 -4.62
C THR A 86 -4.93 -28.62 -3.35
N ARG A 87 -4.69 -29.88 -2.96
CA ARG A 87 -3.70 -30.22 -1.92
C ARG A 87 -2.29 -29.97 -2.46
N GLY A 88 -1.44 -29.33 -1.66
CA GLY A 88 -0.01 -29.33 -1.93
C GLY A 88 0.53 -30.75 -1.82
N ASP A 89 1.00 -31.28 -2.96
CA ASP A 89 2.19 -32.14 -3.03
C ASP A 89 3.40 -31.28 -3.42
N LEU A 90 3.32 -29.98 -3.13
CA LEU A 90 4.33 -28.96 -3.37
C LEU A 90 4.82 -28.47 -1.98
N ASP A 91 5.77 -29.21 -1.43
CA ASP A 91 6.69 -28.89 -0.32
C ASP A 91 6.23 -28.83 1.16
N GLU A 92 7.14 -29.36 1.98
CA GLU A 92 7.13 -29.76 3.40
C GLU A 92 7.00 -28.62 4.44
N ARG A 93 6.23 -27.55 4.21
CA ARG A 93 6.03 -26.48 5.22
C ARG A 93 4.55 -26.20 5.50
N PRO A 94 4.14 -25.98 6.77
CA PRO A 94 2.74 -26.00 7.16
C PRO A 94 2.06 -24.66 6.87
N HIS A 95 1.89 -24.31 5.61
CA HIS A 95 0.93 -23.28 5.21
C HIS A 95 -0.42 -23.95 5.04
N ARG A 96 -1.23 -23.89 6.10
CA ARG A 96 -2.57 -24.48 6.20
C ARG A 96 -3.45 -23.99 5.06
N VAL A 97 -3.59 -24.82 4.03
CA VAL A 97 -4.52 -24.63 2.91
C VAL A 97 -5.93 -24.45 3.50
N VAL A 98 -6.56 -23.30 3.25
CA VAL A 98 -7.93 -22.99 3.72
C VAL A 98 -8.91 -23.77 2.85
N ARG A 99 -9.19 -24.99 3.29
CA ARG A 99 -9.81 -26.05 2.49
C ARG A 99 -11.29 -25.89 2.13
N ASP A 100 -12.03 -24.95 2.69
CA ASP A 100 -13.46 -25.26 2.89
C ASP A 100 -14.48 -24.16 2.58
N ARG A 101 -14.07 -22.96 2.12
CA ARG A 101 -15.04 -21.84 1.96
C ARG A 101 -14.97 -21.06 0.67
N LEU A 102 -14.09 -21.48 -0.23
CA LEU A 102 -14.14 -21.01 -1.60
C LEU A 102 -14.95 -22.05 -2.39
N ALA A 103 -14.72 -23.36 -2.24
CA ALA A 103 -15.34 -24.39 -3.07
C ALA A 103 -16.88 -24.28 -3.15
N GLY A 104 -17.39 -24.09 -4.37
CA GLY A 104 -18.81 -23.93 -4.64
C GLY A 104 -19.02 -23.32 -6.03
N ARG A 105 -20.18 -23.62 -6.65
CA ARG A 105 -20.64 -22.91 -7.84
C ARG A 105 -21.20 -21.58 -7.38
N MET A 106 -20.52 -20.48 -7.70
CA MET A 106 -21.00 -19.14 -7.36
C MET A 106 -22.06 -18.69 -8.39
N ASP A 107 -23.27 -19.25 -8.29
CA ASP A 107 -24.43 -18.76 -9.03
C ASP A 107 -25.08 -17.61 -8.23
N GLY A 108 -24.87 -16.36 -8.65
CA GLY A 108 -25.37 -15.19 -7.93
C GLY A 108 -25.18 -13.89 -8.70
N ARG A 109 -25.68 -12.77 -8.15
CA ARG A 109 -25.42 -11.45 -8.72
C ARG A 109 -23.92 -11.16 -8.62
N PHE A 110 -23.37 -10.49 -9.63
CA PHE A 110 -21.94 -10.13 -9.70
C PHE A 110 -21.37 -9.58 -8.38
N ASP A 111 -22.12 -8.70 -7.71
CA ASP A 111 -21.73 -8.11 -6.43
C ASP A 111 -21.55 -9.12 -5.30
N ASP A 112 -22.39 -10.17 -5.27
CA ASP A 112 -22.35 -11.19 -4.23
C ASP A 112 -21.11 -12.08 -4.41
N VAL A 113 -20.81 -12.44 -5.66
CA VAL A 113 -19.63 -13.24 -6.03
C VAL A 113 -18.34 -12.52 -5.63
N VAL A 114 -18.27 -11.22 -5.93
CA VAL A 114 -17.13 -10.37 -5.64
C VAL A 114 -16.88 -10.24 -4.13
N VAL A 115 -17.93 -10.08 -3.32
CA VAL A 115 -17.82 -10.02 -1.84
C VAL A 115 -17.38 -11.37 -1.27
N GLN A 116 -18.02 -12.46 -1.68
CA GLN A 116 -17.69 -13.80 -1.19
C GLN A 116 -16.24 -14.19 -1.50
N LEU A 117 -15.73 -13.81 -2.67
CA LEU A 117 -14.36 -14.09 -3.09
C LEU A 117 -13.34 -13.34 -2.23
N ALA A 118 -13.58 -12.05 -1.98
CA ALA A 118 -12.73 -11.24 -1.10
C ALA A 118 -12.71 -11.76 0.34
N ASP A 119 -13.87 -12.13 0.88
CA ASP A 119 -13.98 -12.72 2.22
C ASP A 119 -13.32 -14.09 2.30
N GLY A 120 -13.39 -14.88 1.22
CA GLY A 120 -12.66 -16.13 1.07
C GLY A 120 -11.15 -15.92 1.17
N TYR A 121 -10.61 -14.96 0.42
CA TYR A 121 -9.20 -14.61 0.43
C TYR A 121 -8.72 -14.08 1.79
N ARG A 122 -9.46 -13.18 2.45
CA ARG A 122 -9.09 -12.60 3.75
C ARG A 122 -8.95 -13.64 4.87
N ARG A 123 -9.60 -14.80 4.73
CA ARG A 123 -9.49 -15.90 5.68
C ARG A 123 -8.21 -16.72 5.52
N ILE A 124 -7.41 -16.47 4.49
CA ILE A 124 -6.12 -17.14 4.24
C ILE A 124 -5.06 -16.49 5.14
N PRO A 125 -4.54 -17.20 6.16
CA PRO A 125 -3.60 -16.59 7.11
C PRO A 125 -2.29 -16.13 6.47
N SER A 126 -1.86 -16.77 5.38
CA SER A 126 -0.65 -16.41 4.65
C SER A 126 -0.83 -15.22 3.71
N GLY A 127 -2.07 -14.84 3.38
CA GLY A 127 -2.37 -13.86 2.32
C GLY A 127 -1.92 -14.29 0.90
N ARG A 128 -1.50 -15.55 0.72
CA ARG A 128 -1.00 -16.06 -0.57
C ARG A 128 -2.02 -17.00 -1.21
N LEU A 129 -2.41 -16.69 -2.44
CA LEU A 129 -3.35 -17.48 -3.23
C LEU A 129 -2.74 -17.79 -4.60
N VAL A 130 -2.74 -19.06 -4.98
CA VAL A 130 -2.34 -19.50 -6.32
C VAL A 130 -3.58 -20.06 -7.02
N ILE A 131 -3.88 -19.53 -8.20
CA ILE A 131 -5.02 -19.96 -9.03
C ILE A 131 -4.48 -20.84 -10.15
N VAL A 132 -4.86 -22.11 -10.16
CA VAL A 132 -4.43 -23.10 -11.16
C VAL A 132 -5.62 -23.53 -12.00
N GLY A 133 -5.38 -23.86 -13.27
CA GLY A 133 -6.33 -24.57 -14.13
C GLY A 133 -5.88 -24.56 -15.58
N GLU A 134 -6.72 -25.04 -16.48
CA GLU A 134 -6.44 -25.09 -17.91
C GLU A 134 -6.35 -23.68 -18.55
N PRO A 135 -5.68 -23.54 -19.70
CA PRO A 135 -5.77 -22.34 -20.53
C PRO A 135 -7.24 -21.99 -20.81
N GLY A 136 -7.60 -20.71 -20.69
CA GLY A 136 -8.98 -20.26 -20.90
C GLY A 136 -9.94 -20.49 -19.72
N ALA A 137 -9.53 -21.13 -18.63
CA ALA A 137 -10.39 -21.38 -17.47
C ALA A 137 -10.74 -20.13 -16.62
N GLY A 138 -10.57 -18.91 -17.16
CA GLY A 138 -11.02 -17.68 -16.50
C GLY A 138 -10.18 -17.19 -15.32
N LYS A 139 -8.89 -17.55 -15.20
CA LYS A 139 -8.02 -17.11 -14.07
C LYS A 139 -7.90 -15.60 -13.98
N THR A 140 -7.73 -14.94 -15.13
CA THR A 140 -7.69 -13.49 -15.22
C THR A 140 -9.01 -12.87 -14.74
N VAL A 141 -10.14 -13.48 -15.10
CA VAL A 141 -11.46 -13.06 -14.61
C VAL A 141 -11.53 -13.20 -13.09
N LEU A 142 -11.12 -14.34 -12.54
CA LEU A 142 -11.10 -14.55 -11.10
C LEU A 142 -10.22 -13.52 -10.37
N ALA A 143 -9.05 -13.21 -10.92
CA ALA A 143 -8.15 -12.19 -10.37
C ALA A 143 -8.76 -10.78 -10.40
N MET A 144 -9.47 -10.41 -11.47
CA MET A 144 -10.21 -9.14 -11.56
C MET A 144 -11.35 -9.08 -10.53
N LEU A 145 -12.15 -10.13 -10.42
CA LEU A 145 -13.25 -10.19 -9.44
C LEU A 145 -12.72 -10.09 -8.00
N LEU A 146 -11.62 -10.78 -7.70
CA LEU A 146 -10.99 -10.71 -6.39
C LEU A 146 -10.50 -9.29 -6.09
N THR A 147 -9.85 -8.65 -7.05
CA THR A 147 -9.35 -7.27 -6.91
C THR A 147 -10.48 -6.30 -6.62
N LEU A 148 -11.57 -6.37 -7.40
CA LEU A 148 -12.75 -5.55 -7.18
C LEU A 148 -13.39 -5.79 -5.80
N GLY A 149 -13.39 -7.03 -5.31
CA GLY A 149 -13.96 -7.37 -4.00
C GLY A 149 -13.11 -6.87 -2.84
N LEU A 150 -11.79 -6.94 -2.99
CA LEU A 150 -10.86 -6.38 -2.02
C LEU A 150 -10.98 -4.85 -1.98
N LEU A 151 -11.10 -4.18 -3.13
CA LEU A 151 -11.32 -2.72 -3.20
C LEU A 151 -12.64 -2.31 -2.58
N LYS A 152 -13.72 -3.05 -2.82
CA LYS A 152 -15.06 -2.72 -2.31
C LYS A 152 -15.13 -2.69 -0.78
N ALA A 153 -14.33 -3.52 -0.11
CA ALA A 153 -14.28 -3.61 1.35
C ALA A 153 -12.97 -3.06 1.94
N ARG A 154 -12.23 -2.26 1.17
CA ARG A 154 -11.02 -1.55 1.61
C ARG A 154 -11.41 -0.36 2.49
N ALA A 155 -10.71 -0.18 3.61
CA ALA A 155 -10.80 1.05 4.41
C ALA A 155 -9.92 2.16 3.82
N SER A 156 -10.25 3.43 4.05
CA SER A 156 -9.40 4.56 3.67
C SER A 156 -7.99 4.40 4.26
N GLY A 157 -6.97 4.71 3.46
CA GLY A 157 -5.55 4.54 3.81
C GLY A 157 -5.04 3.09 3.86
N ALA A 158 -5.91 2.08 3.73
CA ALA A 158 -5.48 0.67 3.75
C ALA A 158 -4.71 0.28 2.47
N PRO A 159 -3.99 -0.86 2.46
CA PRO A 159 -3.29 -1.32 1.26
C PRO A 159 -4.21 -1.45 0.03
N VAL A 160 -3.71 -1.05 -1.14
CA VAL A 160 -4.46 -1.09 -2.40
C VAL A 160 -4.16 -2.39 -3.15
N PRO A 161 -5.15 -3.25 -3.41
CA PRO A 161 -4.95 -4.41 -4.27
C PRO A 161 -4.78 -3.96 -5.72
N VAL A 162 -3.72 -4.45 -6.37
CA VAL A 162 -3.36 -4.12 -7.76
C VAL A 162 -3.11 -5.40 -8.55
N LEU A 163 -3.48 -5.42 -9.82
CA LEU A 163 -3.18 -6.52 -10.72
C LEU A 163 -1.94 -6.18 -11.54
N LEU A 164 -0.86 -6.92 -11.30
CA LEU A 164 0.40 -6.75 -12.00
C LEU A 164 0.71 -7.98 -12.84
N ALA A 165 1.09 -7.77 -14.10
CA ALA A 165 1.52 -8.85 -14.98
C ALA A 165 2.96 -9.27 -14.65
N ALA A 166 3.11 -10.27 -13.78
CA ALA A 166 4.42 -10.78 -13.35
C ALA A 166 5.33 -11.21 -14.52
N SER A 167 4.77 -11.52 -15.70
CA SER A 167 5.53 -11.81 -16.92
C SER A 167 6.37 -10.65 -17.45
N SER A 168 6.10 -9.42 -16.99
CA SER A 168 6.87 -8.22 -17.36
C SER A 168 8.06 -7.96 -16.43
N TRP A 169 8.18 -8.71 -15.33
CA TRP A 169 9.27 -8.56 -14.38
C TRP A 169 10.46 -9.45 -14.75
N ASP A 170 11.64 -8.86 -14.82
CA ASP A 170 12.91 -9.58 -14.94
C ASP A 170 13.70 -9.47 -13.61
N PRO A 171 13.75 -10.55 -12.80
CA PRO A 171 14.39 -10.53 -11.49
C PRO A 171 15.91 -10.36 -11.55
N VAL A 172 16.54 -10.53 -12.71
CA VAL A 172 17.98 -10.33 -12.89
C VAL A 172 18.29 -8.85 -13.10
N ARG A 173 17.38 -8.10 -13.71
CA ARG A 173 17.59 -6.70 -14.12
C ARG A 173 17.02 -5.70 -13.13
N GLU A 174 15.95 -6.03 -12.43
CA GLU A 174 15.20 -5.09 -11.60
C GLU A 174 14.70 -5.77 -10.32
N GLY A 175 14.88 -5.10 -9.18
CA GLY A 175 14.29 -5.54 -7.92
C GLY A 175 12.76 -5.53 -7.98
N LEU A 176 12.11 -6.39 -7.19
CA LEU A 176 10.64 -6.47 -7.18
C LEU A 176 10.00 -5.12 -6.81
N ASP A 177 10.52 -4.45 -5.79
CA ASP A 177 9.96 -3.19 -5.30
C ASP A 177 10.08 -2.08 -6.36
N ASP A 178 11.24 -1.98 -7.02
CA ASP A 178 11.47 -1.01 -8.10
C ASP A 178 10.54 -1.29 -9.29
N TRP A 179 10.39 -2.57 -9.67
CA TRP A 179 9.48 -2.99 -10.72
C TRP A 179 8.02 -2.66 -10.39
N VAL A 180 7.57 -2.89 -9.15
CA VAL A 180 6.22 -2.54 -8.70
C VAL A 180 6.03 -1.03 -8.78
N VAL A 181 6.94 -0.22 -8.23
CA VAL A 181 6.83 1.24 -8.22
C VAL A 181 6.78 1.79 -9.63
N ARG A 182 7.70 1.36 -10.51
CA ARG A 182 7.74 1.78 -11.91
C ARG A 182 6.46 1.36 -12.64
N THR A 183 6.03 0.11 -12.50
CA THR A 183 4.81 -0.38 -13.16
C THR A 183 3.57 0.38 -12.70
N LEU A 184 3.46 0.71 -11.41
CA LEU A 184 2.35 1.52 -10.90
C LEU A 184 2.38 2.95 -11.44
N ALA A 185 3.54 3.58 -11.46
CA ALA A 185 3.72 4.91 -12.04
C ALA A 185 3.34 4.92 -13.53
N ASP A 186 3.84 3.96 -14.30
CA ASP A 186 3.61 3.85 -15.74
C ASP A 186 2.14 3.52 -16.07
N SER A 187 1.52 2.59 -15.32
CA SER A 187 0.18 2.09 -15.65
C SER A 187 -0.94 3.02 -15.18
N TYR A 188 -0.77 3.66 -14.02
CA TYR A 188 -1.85 4.42 -13.37
C TYR A 188 -1.63 5.93 -13.36
N TYR A 189 -0.39 6.41 -13.45
CA TYR A 189 -0.05 7.82 -13.33
C TYR A 189 0.60 8.43 -14.58
N ALA A 190 1.07 7.63 -15.55
CA ALA A 190 1.57 8.17 -16.81
C ALA A 190 0.43 8.91 -17.55
N GLY A 191 0.57 10.22 -17.65
CA GLY A 191 -0.41 11.09 -18.33
C GLY A 191 -1.59 11.55 -17.48
N ARG A 192 -1.66 11.22 -16.18
CA ARG A 192 -2.67 11.76 -15.24
C ARG A 192 -1.98 12.66 -14.22
N SER A 193 -2.33 13.96 -14.20
CA SER A 193 -1.85 14.86 -13.14
C SER A 193 -2.48 14.42 -11.81
N VAL A 194 -1.64 14.03 -10.84
CA VAL A 194 -2.05 13.81 -9.45
C VAL A 194 -2.66 15.12 -8.94
N GLY A 195 -4.00 15.18 -8.84
CA GLY A 195 -4.70 16.36 -8.35
C GLY A 195 -6.00 16.77 -9.05
N ASP A 196 -6.47 16.06 -10.09
CA ASP A 196 -7.76 16.41 -10.72
C ASP A 196 -8.92 15.54 -10.17
N PRO A 197 -9.77 16.05 -9.27
CA PRO A 197 -11.01 15.38 -8.91
C PRO A 197 -11.95 15.45 -10.11
N THR A 198 -11.99 14.40 -10.91
CA THR A 198 -13.02 14.28 -11.95
C THR A 198 -14.39 14.22 -11.28
N PRO A 199 -15.31 15.17 -11.57
CA PRO A 199 -16.65 15.10 -11.05
C PRO A 199 -17.38 13.98 -11.80
N VAL A 200 -17.83 12.98 -11.05
CA VAL A 200 -18.73 11.95 -11.57
C VAL A 200 -20.10 12.62 -11.76
N ALA A 201 -20.52 12.74 -13.01
CA ALA A 201 -21.87 13.12 -13.39
C ALA A 201 -22.85 11.95 -13.20
#